data_AF-A0A7V7WIA5-F1
#
_entry.id   AF-A0A7V7WIA5-F1
#
_cell.length_a   1.000
_cell.length_b   1.000
_cell.length_c   1.000
_cell.angle_alpha   90.00
_cell.angle_beta   90.00
_cell.angle_gamma   90.00
#
_symmetry.space_group_name_H-M   'P 1'
#
loop_
_entity.id
_entity.type
_entity.pdbx_description
1 polymer ?
#
loop_
_entity_poly.entity_id
_entity_poly.type
_entity_poly.pdbx_seq_one_letter_code
_entity_poly.pdbx_strand_id
1 'polypeptide(L)'
;MALVFGLFTKREEDTARDPLADGAGRATRWAVALPRIDPATARREVLEMLAERVDRVAKLAPERLAGLIAVDEGIDWLRLTLATQYVTAARGTGSIEDGLWRDNIEFANSFTRCYQRFYAIVEEDLGSRKWRVLLPRLTTRMMQQ
;
A
#
# COMPACT_ATOMS: atom_id res chain seq x y z
N MET A 1 14.95 16.78 -34.53
CA MET A 1 13.86 16.00 -33.92
C MET A 1 14.09 15.97 -32.42
N ALA A 2 13.21 16.62 -31.66
CA ALA A 2 13.35 16.76 -30.21
C ALA A 2 12.43 15.78 -29.47
N LEU A 3 12.94 15.34 -28.31
CA LEU A 3 12.23 14.99 -27.08
C LEU A 3 11.41 13.68 -27.02
N VAL A 4 12.07 12.58 -26.60
CA VAL A 4 11.48 11.55 -25.70
C VAL A 4 12.60 10.92 -24.85
N PHE A 5 13.22 11.64 -23.91
CA PHE A 5 14.20 11.02 -22.99
C PHE A 5 14.17 11.55 -21.54
N GLY A 6 13.23 12.42 -21.20
CA GLY A 6 13.18 13.08 -19.88
C GLY A 6 12.14 12.55 -18.88
N LEU A 7 11.26 11.61 -19.29
CA LEU A 7 10.12 11.18 -18.45
C LEU A 7 10.36 9.87 -17.68
N PHE A 8 11.30 9.04 -18.11
CA PHE A 8 11.57 7.74 -17.47
C PHE A 8 12.55 7.83 -16.28
N THR A 9 13.51 8.77 -16.31
CA THR A 9 14.53 8.90 -15.26
C THR A 9 13.99 9.46 -13.95
N LYS A 10 13.00 10.37 -14.02
CA LYS A 10 12.42 10.99 -12.82
C LYS A 10 11.60 10.03 -11.96
N ARG A 11 11.02 8.98 -12.57
CA ARG A 11 10.23 7.97 -11.85
C ARG A 11 11.14 7.04 -11.05
N GLU A 12 12.25 6.57 -11.61
CA GLU A 12 13.21 5.70 -10.92
C GLU A 12 13.80 6.37 -9.66
N GLU A 13 14.10 7.67 -9.73
CA GLU A 13 14.64 8.43 -8.60
C GLU A 13 13.62 8.65 -7.47
N ASP A 14 12.34 8.87 -7.81
CA ASP A 14 11.24 9.02 -6.83
C ASP A 14 10.75 7.66 -6.28
N THR A 15 10.87 6.55 -7.04
CA THR A 15 10.61 5.19 -6.52
C THR A 15 11.77 4.64 -5.69
N ALA A 16 13.01 5.10 -5.92
CA ALA A 16 14.17 4.73 -5.10
C ALA A 16 14.11 5.34 -3.69
N ARG A 17 13.32 6.41 -3.50
CA ARG A 17 13.17 7.11 -2.23
C ARG A 17 11.96 6.56 -1.48
N ASP A 18 12.18 6.14 -0.23
CA ASP A 18 11.15 5.53 0.61
C ASP A 18 9.85 6.37 0.64
N PRO A 19 8.73 5.84 0.11
CA PRO A 19 7.49 6.59 -0.03
C PRO A 19 6.83 6.89 1.33
N LEU A 20 7.20 6.16 2.38
CA LEU A 20 6.65 6.28 3.73
C LEU A 20 7.51 7.16 4.65
N ALA A 21 8.73 7.50 4.25
CA ALA A 21 9.70 8.14 5.14
C ALA A 21 9.25 9.51 5.68
N ASP A 22 8.58 10.31 4.85
CA ASP A 22 8.27 11.72 5.16
C ASP A 22 6.77 11.98 5.36
N GLY A 23 6.01 10.95 5.75
CA GLY A 23 4.60 11.07 6.07
C GLY A 23 3.64 11.06 4.86
N ALA A 24 2.39 11.46 5.12
CA ALA A 24 1.27 11.29 4.19
C ALA A 24 1.48 11.96 2.82
N GLY A 25 2.10 13.14 2.76
CA GLY A 25 2.20 13.91 1.51
C GLY A 25 3.03 13.23 0.41
N ARG A 26 4.14 12.55 0.77
CA ARG A 26 4.92 11.76 -0.20
C ARG A 26 4.16 10.49 -0.58
N ALA A 27 3.64 9.78 0.41
CA ALA A 27 2.85 8.56 0.22
C ALA A 27 1.68 8.76 -0.75
N THR A 28 0.92 9.86 -0.62
CA THR A 28 -0.18 10.18 -1.53
C THR A 28 0.30 10.38 -2.96
N ARG A 29 1.41 11.12 -3.17
CA ARG A 29 1.97 11.32 -4.51
C ARG A 29 2.44 10.02 -5.14
N TRP A 30 3.08 9.17 -4.34
CA TRP A 30 3.51 7.85 -4.77
C TRP A 30 2.30 6.97 -5.17
N ALA A 31 1.25 6.93 -4.35
CA ALA A 31 0.04 6.17 -4.64
C ALA A 31 -0.68 6.66 -5.92
N VAL A 32 -0.70 7.96 -6.17
CA VAL A 32 -1.26 8.55 -7.41
C VAL A 32 -0.44 8.16 -8.64
N ALA A 33 0.86 7.95 -8.49
CA ALA A 33 1.77 7.58 -9.58
C ALA A 33 1.73 6.09 -9.95
N LEU A 34 1.01 5.25 -9.19
CA LEU A 34 0.87 3.82 -9.48
C LEU A 34 0.21 3.58 -10.86
N PRO A 35 0.63 2.54 -11.59
CA PRO A 35 0.14 2.28 -12.94
C PRO A 35 -1.32 1.80 -12.91
N ARG A 36 -2.26 2.64 -13.35
CA ARG A 36 -3.69 2.31 -13.39
C ARG A 36 -4.09 1.35 -14.52
N ILE A 37 -3.33 1.36 -15.61
CA ILE A 37 -3.59 0.51 -16.80
C ILE A 37 -3.13 -0.93 -16.54
N ASP A 38 -2.22 -1.15 -15.59
CA ASP A 38 -1.71 -2.47 -15.20
C ASP A 38 -1.86 -2.69 -13.68
N PRO A 39 -3.06 -3.13 -13.23
CA PRO A 39 -3.34 -3.40 -11.83
C PRO A 39 -2.45 -4.48 -11.21
N ALA A 40 -1.95 -5.43 -12.01
CA ALA A 40 -1.07 -6.49 -11.51
C ALA A 40 0.30 -5.92 -11.14
N THR A 41 0.85 -5.04 -11.98
CA THR A 41 2.09 -4.31 -11.65
C THR A 41 1.89 -3.37 -10.47
N ALA A 42 0.78 -2.61 -10.41
CA ALA A 42 0.49 -1.74 -9.26
C ALA A 42 0.39 -2.53 -7.95
N ARG A 43 -0.28 -3.69 -7.97
CA ARG A 43 -0.35 -4.60 -6.81
C ARG A 43 1.04 -5.05 -6.36
N ARG A 44 1.89 -5.48 -7.30
CA ARG A 44 3.26 -5.90 -7.00
C ARG A 44 4.09 -4.76 -6.39
N GLU A 45 4.02 -3.56 -6.95
CA GLU A 45 4.71 -2.37 -6.42
C GLU A 45 4.27 -2.05 -4.98
N VAL A 46 2.98 -2.17 -4.68
CA VAL A 46 2.46 -1.98 -3.31
C VAL A 46 2.95 -3.08 -2.37
N LEU A 47 2.87 -4.35 -2.77
CA LEU A 47 3.33 -5.46 -1.94
C LEU A 47 4.83 -5.38 -1.63
N GLU A 48 5.64 -5.00 -2.62
CA GLU A 48 7.07 -4.78 -2.45
C GLU A 48 7.34 -3.62 -1.49
N MET A 49 6.62 -2.50 -1.64
CA MET A 49 6.71 -1.36 -0.74
C MET A 49 6.35 -1.74 0.71
N LEU A 50 5.27 -2.49 0.93
CA LEU A 50 4.87 -2.96 2.27
C LEU A 50 5.97 -3.86 2.87
N ALA A 51 6.47 -4.81 2.08
CA ALA A 51 7.50 -5.74 2.53
C ALA A 51 8.80 -5.01 2.91
N GLU A 52 9.26 -4.08 2.08
CA GLU A 52 10.55 -3.40 2.29
C GLU A 52 10.49 -2.26 3.31
N ARG A 53 9.38 -1.52 3.36
CA ARG A 53 9.28 -0.25 4.09
C ARG A 53 8.45 -0.34 5.36
N VAL A 54 7.81 -1.48 5.58
CA VAL A 54 7.09 -1.80 6.82
C VAL A 54 7.61 -3.11 7.40
N ASP A 55 7.46 -4.24 6.71
CA ASP A 55 7.72 -5.58 7.29
C ASP A 55 9.19 -5.85 7.61
N ARG A 56 10.13 -5.32 6.83
CA ARG A 56 11.57 -5.49 7.10
C ARG A 56 12.19 -4.37 7.94
N VAL A 57 11.43 -3.33 8.28
CA VAL A 57 11.96 -2.16 9.00
C VAL A 57 11.97 -2.41 10.50
N ALA A 58 13.14 -2.34 11.14
CA ALA A 58 13.30 -2.66 12.57
C ALA A 58 12.56 -1.68 13.50
N LYS A 59 12.53 -0.38 13.17
CA LYS A 59 11.89 0.67 13.97
C LYS A 59 10.94 1.49 13.10
N LEU A 60 9.65 1.44 13.42
CA LEU A 60 8.63 2.20 12.72
C LEU A 60 8.29 3.47 13.50
N ALA A 61 8.15 4.58 12.77
CA ALA A 61 7.85 5.89 13.31
C ALA A 61 6.39 6.30 12.97
N PRO A 62 5.76 7.21 13.72
CA PRO A 62 4.40 7.70 13.44
C PRO A 62 4.22 8.21 12.01
N GLU A 63 5.25 8.85 11.46
CA GLU A 63 5.25 9.40 10.11
C GLU A 63 5.07 8.28 9.06
N ARG A 64 5.68 7.10 9.27
CA ARG A 64 5.48 5.94 8.40
C ARG A 64 4.05 5.39 8.46
N LEU A 65 3.41 5.39 9.64
CA LEU A 65 2.00 5.00 9.77
C LEU A 65 1.10 5.97 9.01
N ALA A 66 1.32 7.27 9.17
CA ALA A 66 0.59 8.29 8.41
C ALA A 66 0.78 8.12 6.89
N GLY A 67 2.00 7.75 6.46
CA GLY A 67 2.29 7.38 5.08
C GLY A 67 1.52 6.14 4.62
N LEU A 68 1.56 5.05 5.40
CA LEU A 68 0.88 3.79 5.07
C LEU A 68 -0.63 4.00 4.89
N ILE A 69 -1.26 4.73 5.82
CA ILE A 69 -2.69 5.06 5.73
C ILE A 69 -2.98 5.87 4.47
N ALA A 70 -2.13 6.84 4.14
CA ALA A 70 -2.31 7.65 2.93
C ALA A 70 -2.12 6.86 1.63
N VAL A 71 -1.21 5.88 1.60
CA VAL A 71 -1.12 4.93 0.50
C VAL A 71 -2.40 4.12 0.41
N ASP A 72 -2.82 3.53 1.53
CA ASP A 72 -3.97 2.65 1.62
C ASP A 72 -5.25 3.31 1.11
N GLU A 73 -5.53 4.54 1.54
CA GLU A 73 -6.64 5.37 1.02
C GLU A 73 -6.46 5.73 -0.46
N GLY A 74 -5.23 5.99 -0.90
CA GLY A 74 -4.91 6.35 -2.28
C GLY A 74 -5.09 5.22 -3.29
N ILE A 75 -5.16 3.97 -2.84
CA ILE A 75 -5.24 2.78 -3.69
C ILE A 75 -6.59 2.07 -3.65
N ASP A 76 -7.65 2.70 -3.15
CA ASP A 76 -9.00 2.09 -3.15
C ASP A 76 -9.43 1.64 -4.56
N TRP A 77 -9.05 2.42 -5.59
CA TRP A 77 -9.27 2.07 -7.00
C TRP A 77 -8.64 0.71 -7.38
N LEU A 78 -7.48 0.37 -6.81
CA LEU A 78 -6.77 -0.86 -7.11
C LEU A 78 -7.52 -2.06 -6.52
N ARG A 79 -7.98 -1.96 -5.27
CA ARG A 79 -8.83 -3.01 -4.65
C ARG A 79 -10.09 -3.27 -5.46
N LEU A 80 -10.80 -2.20 -5.82
CA LEU A 80 -12.00 -2.28 -6.66
C LEU A 80 -11.71 -2.96 -8.00
N THR A 81 -10.57 -2.62 -8.62
CA THR A 81 -10.18 -3.19 -9.92
C THR A 81 -9.85 -4.67 -9.81
N LEU A 82 -9.06 -5.08 -8.81
CA LEU A 82 -8.69 -6.48 -8.59
C LEU A 82 -9.91 -7.34 -8.21
N ALA A 83 -10.83 -6.81 -7.41
CA ALA A 83 -12.10 -7.46 -7.10
C ALA A 83 -12.97 -7.63 -8.36
N THR A 84 -13.05 -6.60 -9.21
CA THR A 84 -13.75 -6.66 -10.50
C THR A 84 -13.13 -7.70 -11.42
N GLN A 85 -11.79 -7.78 -11.49
CA GLN A 85 -11.09 -8.80 -12.26
C GLN A 85 -11.45 -10.21 -11.79
N TYR A 86 -11.50 -10.44 -10.47
CA TYR A 86 -11.95 -11.72 -9.92
C TYR A 86 -13.40 -12.06 -10.33
N VAL A 87 -14.35 -11.15 -10.13
CA VAL A 87 -15.77 -11.40 -10.45
C VAL A 87 -15.98 -11.61 -11.95
N THR A 88 -15.25 -10.88 -12.80
CA THR A 88 -15.35 -11.04 -14.26
C THR A 88 -14.69 -12.32 -14.75
N ALA A 89 -13.60 -12.76 -14.11
CA ALA A 89 -12.91 -14.00 -14.40
C ALA A 89 -13.61 -15.26 -13.87
N ALA A 90 -14.51 -15.14 -12.88
CA ALA A 90 -15.33 -16.22 -12.35
C ALA A 90 -16.27 -16.89 -13.39
N ARG A 91 -16.29 -16.39 -14.64
CA ARG A 91 -16.94 -17.04 -15.79
C ARG A 91 -15.98 -17.95 -16.61
N GLY A 92 -14.72 -18.06 -16.20
CA GLY A 92 -13.64 -18.78 -16.88
C GLY A 92 -13.28 -20.13 -16.23
N THR A 93 -12.06 -20.62 -16.46
CA THR A 93 -11.56 -21.88 -15.89
C THR A 93 -11.18 -21.72 -14.42
N GLY A 94 -11.54 -22.69 -13.57
CA GLY A 94 -11.38 -22.59 -12.10
C GLY A 94 -9.95 -22.29 -11.59
N SER A 95 -8.91 -22.68 -12.33
CA SER A 95 -7.52 -22.38 -11.93
C SER A 95 -7.18 -20.88 -12.00
N ILE A 96 -7.81 -20.11 -12.88
CA ILE A 96 -7.56 -18.66 -12.99
C ILE A 96 -8.28 -17.94 -11.85
N GLU A 97 -9.52 -18.37 -11.57
CA GLU A 97 -10.32 -17.86 -10.46
C GLU A 97 -9.60 -18.05 -9.13
N ASP A 98 -9.11 -19.27 -8.86
CA ASP A 98 -8.36 -19.60 -7.64
C ASP A 98 -7.11 -18.73 -7.47
N GLY A 99 -6.40 -18.45 -8.56
CA GLY A 99 -5.23 -17.58 -8.57
C GLY A 99 -5.58 -16.14 -8.19
N LEU A 100 -6.59 -15.56 -8.83
CA LEU A 100 -7.05 -14.20 -8.55
C LEU A 100 -7.61 -14.04 -7.13
N TRP A 101 -8.31 -15.06 -6.64
CA TRP A 101 -8.79 -15.07 -5.25
C TRP A 101 -7.63 -15.04 -4.26
N ARG A 102 -6.65 -15.94 -4.41
CA ARG A 102 -5.45 -15.98 -3.54
C ARG A 102 -4.70 -14.66 -3.58
N ASP A 103 -4.56 -14.09 -4.77
CA ASP A 103 -3.88 -12.82 -5.00
C ASP A 103 -4.58 -11.64 -4.30
N ASN A 104 -5.92 -11.61 -4.31
CA ASN A 104 -6.71 -10.61 -3.60
C ASN A 104 -6.59 -10.75 -2.08
N ILE A 105 -6.69 -11.98 -1.57
CA ILE A 105 -6.57 -12.26 -0.15
C ILE A 105 -5.17 -11.93 0.38
N GLU A 106 -4.11 -12.29 -0.36
CA GLU A 106 -2.75 -11.93 0.04
C GLU A 106 -2.53 -10.42 0.05
N PHE A 107 -3.15 -9.71 -0.91
CA PHE A 107 -3.09 -8.25 -0.94
C PHE A 107 -3.73 -7.61 0.30
N ALA A 108 -4.95 -8.04 0.67
CA ALA A 108 -5.63 -7.56 1.86
C ALA A 108 -4.86 -7.92 3.15
N ASN A 109 -4.39 -9.17 3.25
CA ASN A 109 -3.64 -9.65 4.40
C ASN A 109 -2.32 -8.88 4.60
N SER A 110 -1.67 -8.44 3.52
CA SER A 110 -0.44 -7.64 3.60
C SER A 110 -0.66 -6.31 4.33
N PHE A 111 -1.76 -5.62 4.06
CA PHE A 111 -2.13 -4.41 4.81
C PHE A 111 -2.48 -4.72 6.26
N THR A 112 -3.26 -5.76 6.50
CA THR A 112 -3.62 -6.19 7.87
C THR A 112 -2.39 -6.46 8.72
N ARG A 113 -1.39 -7.20 8.19
CA ARG A 113 -0.12 -7.47 8.90
C ARG A 113 0.66 -6.18 9.21
N CYS A 114 0.76 -5.27 8.24
CA CYS A 114 1.40 -3.98 8.43
C CYS A 114 0.72 -3.18 9.55
N TYR A 115 -0.61 -3.12 9.55
CA TYR A 115 -1.37 -2.41 10.59
C TYR A 115 -1.27 -3.06 11.96
N GLN A 116 -1.34 -4.39 12.05
CA GLN A 116 -1.13 -5.11 13.32
C GLN A 116 0.24 -4.80 13.92
N ARG A 117 1.27 -4.68 13.08
CA ARG A 117 2.61 -4.30 13.54
C ARG A 117 2.65 -2.88 14.12
N PHE A 118 2.01 -1.91 13.46
CA PHE A 118 1.89 -0.57 14.01
C PHE A 118 1.06 -0.55 15.29
N TYR A 119 -0.01 -1.34 15.37
CA TYR A 119 -0.85 -1.44 16.56
C TYR A 119 -0.05 -1.92 17.78
N ALA A 120 0.77 -2.97 17.63
CA ALA A 120 1.65 -3.45 18.70
C ALA A 120 2.60 -2.36 19.22
N ILE A 121 3.17 -1.55 18.32
CA ILE A 121 4.06 -0.43 18.69
C ILE A 121 3.29 0.66 19.45
N VAL A 122 2.07 0.96 19.03
CA VAL A 122 1.24 1.97 19.71
C VAL A 122 0.81 1.49 21.11
N GLU A 123 0.52 0.20 21.27
CA GLU A 123 0.22 -0.39 22.59
C GLU A 123 1.40 -0.27 23.55
N GLU A 124 2.64 -0.40 23.07
CA GLU A 124 3.85 -0.22 23.89
C GLU A 124 4.11 1.25 24.29
N ASP A 125 3.62 2.23 23.52
CA ASP A 125 3.84 3.67 23.74
C ASP A 125 2.54 4.50 23.66
N LEU A 126 1.58 4.15 24.53
CA LEU A 126 0.30 4.87 24.66
C LEU A 126 0.46 6.32 25.16
N GLY A 127 1.59 6.66 25.78
CA GLY A 127 1.88 8.01 26.27
C GLY A 127 2.10 9.02 25.14
N SER A 128 2.69 8.55 24.02
CA SER A 128 3.01 9.39 22.88
C SER A 128 1.77 10.02 22.24
N ARG A 129 1.72 11.35 22.26
CA ARG A 129 0.67 12.12 21.57
C ARG A 129 0.67 11.85 20.06
N LYS A 130 1.84 11.63 19.46
CA LYS A 130 1.96 11.37 18.01
C LYS A 130 1.22 10.10 17.61
N TRP A 131 1.38 9.03 18.38
CA TRP A 131 0.70 7.75 18.15
C TRP A 131 -0.80 7.84 18.43
N ARG A 132 -1.19 8.47 19.54
CA ARG A 132 -2.62 8.63 19.92
C ARG A 132 -3.45 9.36 18.86
N VAL A 133 -2.87 10.34 18.16
CA VAL A 133 -3.56 11.05 17.07
C VAL A 133 -3.84 10.14 15.88
N LEU A 134 -3.00 9.14 15.63
CA LEU A 134 -3.14 8.21 14.51
C LEU A 134 -3.98 6.97 14.84
N LEU A 135 -4.12 6.63 16.13
CA LEU A 135 -4.80 5.43 16.59
C LEU A 135 -6.23 5.25 16.03
N PRO A 136 -7.11 6.28 16.00
CA PRO A 136 -8.45 6.11 15.44
C PRO A 136 -8.45 5.77 13.94
N ARG A 137 -7.49 6.32 13.18
CA ARG A 137 -7.36 6.00 11.76
C ARG A 137 -6.81 4.61 11.55
N LEU A 138 -5.81 4.21 12.35
CA LEU A 138 -5.26 2.85 12.35
C LEU A 138 -6.37 1.80 12.59
N THR A 139 -7.17 1.97 13.65
CA THR A 139 -8.25 1.03 13.97
C THR A 139 -9.34 1.01 12.89
N THR A 140 -9.70 2.16 12.35
CA THR A 140 -10.66 2.25 11.23
C THR A 140 -10.15 1.49 10.01
N ARG A 141 -8.89 1.67 9.61
CA ARG A 141 -8.33 0.95 8.46
C ARG A 141 -8.23 -0.55 8.70
N MET A 142 -7.93 -1.01 9.92
CA MET A 142 -7.91 -2.44 10.25
C MET A 142 -9.28 -3.11 10.10
N MET A 143 -10.37 -2.39 10.38
CA MET A 143 -11.73 -2.90 10.21
C MET A 143 -12.21 -2.90 8.75
N GLN A 144 -11.52 -2.18 7.87
CA GLN A 144 -11.87 -2.00 6.46
C GLN A 144 -11.09 -2.90 5.50
N GLN A 145 -10.11 -3.68 5.99
CA GLN A 145 -9.35 -4.60 5.16
C GLN A 145 -10.17 -5.81 4.72
#